data_AF-K1TXF7-F1
#
_entry.id   AF-K1TXF7-F1
#
_cell.length_a   1.000
_cell.length_b   1.000
_cell.length_c   1.000
_cell.angle_alpha   90.00
_cell.angle_beta   90.00
_cell.angle_gamma   90.00
#
_symmetry.space_group_name_H-M   'P 1'
#
loop_
_entity.id
_entity.type
_entity.pdbx_description
1 polymer ?
#
loop_
_entity_poly.entity_id
_entity_poly.type
_entity_poly.pdbx_seq_one_letter_code
_entity_poly.pdbx_strand_id
1 'polypeptide(L)'
;MLDCDKLEKIMSNLFTNALKYTALGGIIRIQASVDEGSLKVSVFNSGQLMEEDKIQDVFKRYYQLSDSQDSHQYGWGSGIGLYYVKRLVELHHGEIHVKI
;
A
#
# COMPACT_ATOMS: atom_id res chain seq x y z
N MET A 1 21.39 4.53 2.39
CA MET A 1 20.80 5.61 3.20
C MET A 1 19.38 5.81 2.72
N LEU A 2 18.42 6.04 3.62
CA LEU A 2 17.03 6.26 3.26
C LEU A 2 16.88 7.62 2.55
N ASP A 3 16.19 7.65 1.41
CA ASP A 3 15.86 8.87 0.69
C ASP A 3 14.46 9.36 1.10
N CYS A 4 14.39 10.54 1.72
CA CYS A 4 13.14 11.13 2.21
C CYS A 4 12.10 11.32 1.10
N ASP A 5 12.51 11.69 -0.12
CA ASP A 5 11.59 11.89 -1.25
C ASP A 5 10.96 10.58 -1.69
N LYS A 6 11.70 9.46 -1.58
CA LYS A 6 11.18 8.14 -1.91
C LYS A 6 10.29 7.62 -0.78
N LEU A 7 10.65 7.88 0.47
CA LEU A 7 9.80 7.54 1.61
C LEU A 7 8.45 8.28 1.53
N GLU A 8 8.45 9.56 1.20
CA GLU A 8 7.21 10.34 1.01
C GLU A 8 6.31 9.69 -0.06
N LYS A 9 6.89 9.28 -1.20
CA LYS A 9 6.16 8.59 -2.27
C LYS A 9 5.60 7.24 -1.83
N ILE A 10 6.38 6.47 -1.07
CA ILE A 10 5.92 5.21 -0.48
C ILE A 10 4.71 5.48 0.42
N MET A 11 4.86 6.40 1.37
CA MET A 11 3.83 6.70 2.37
C MET A 11 2.57 7.28 1.75
N SER A 12 2.70 8.20 0.80
CA SER A 12 1.57 8.79 0.08
C SER A 12 0.76 7.72 -0.67
N ASN A 13 1.43 6.75 -1.29
CA ASN A 13 0.74 5.68 -1.99
C ASN A 13 0.00 4.74 -1.03
N LEU A 14 0.67 4.30 0.04
CA LEU A 14 0.06 3.44 1.05
C LEU A 14 -1.13 4.13 1.74
N PHE A 15 -0.99 5.40 2.10
CA PHE A 15 -2.05 6.16 2.73
C PHE A 15 -3.24 6.40 1.79
N THR A 16 -2.98 6.72 0.53
CA THR A 16 -4.03 6.88 -0.48
C THR A 16 -4.79 5.57 -0.71
N ASN A 17 -4.09 4.43 -0.72
CA ASN A 17 -4.75 3.12 -0.81
C ASN A 17 -5.59 2.85 0.44
N ALA A 18 -5.05 3.11 1.63
CA ALA A 18 -5.81 2.96 2.88
C ALA A 18 -7.11 3.79 2.84
N LEU A 19 -7.05 5.06 2.40
CA LEU A 19 -8.24 5.91 2.25
C LEU A 19 -9.25 5.34 1.24
N LYS A 20 -8.78 4.88 0.07
CA LYS A 20 -9.65 4.29 -0.97
C LYS A 20 -10.40 3.06 -0.50
N TYR A 21 -9.77 2.25 0.35
CA TYR A 21 -10.33 0.99 0.82
C TYR A 21 -10.89 1.06 2.24
N THR A 22 -11.03 2.25 2.84
CA THR A 22 -11.67 2.44 4.15
C THR A 22 -13.05 3.06 3.97
N ALA A 23 -14.09 2.43 4.52
CA ALA A 23 -15.43 3.00 4.52
C ALA A 23 -15.51 4.27 5.40
N LEU A 24 -16.53 5.09 5.18
CA LEU A 24 -16.81 6.25 6.04
C LEU A 24 -16.94 5.83 7.52
N GLY A 25 -16.24 6.53 8.41
CA GLY A 25 -16.17 6.19 9.83
C GLY A 25 -15.22 5.03 10.18
N GLY A 26 -14.51 4.47 9.20
CA GLY A 26 -13.48 3.46 9.42
C GLY A 26 -12.18 4.01 10.00
N ILE A 27 -11.25 3.10 10.29
CA ILE A 27 -10.00 3.40 10.99
C ILE A 27 -8.82 3.14 10.06
N ILE A 28 -7.93 4.12 9.97
CA ILE A 28 -6.59 3.95 9.42
C ILE A 28 -5.60 4.10 10.57
N ARG A 29 -4.71 3.13 10.74
CA ARG A 29 -3.66 3.14 11.77
C ARG A 29 -2.29 3.08 11.09
N ILE A 30 -1.45 4.06 11.40
CA ILE A 30 -0.06 4.11 10.94
C ILE A 30 0.83 3.92 12.16
N GLN A 31 1.79 3.01 12.07
CA GLN A 31 2.79 2.81 13.11
C GLN A 31 4.18 2.83 12.47
N ALA A 32 5.13 3.44 13.17
CA ALA A 32 6.52 3.46 12.76
C ALA A 32 7.40 3.13 13.96
N SER A 33 8.42 2.32 13.74
CA SER A 33 9.43 1.99 14.73
C SER A 33 10.79 1.85 14.05
N VAL A 34 11.86 2.12 14.79
CA VAL A 34 13.22 1.83 14.33
C VAL A 34 13.72 0.64 15.14
N ASP A 35 14.19 -0.39 14.46
CA ASP A 35 14.74 -1.60 15.06
C ASP A 35 16.00 -2.01 14.32
N GLU A 36 17.08 -2.28 15.05
CA GLU A 36 18.41 -2.64 14.51
C GLU A 36 18.89 -1.76 13.33
N GLY A 37 18.59 -0.46 13.38
CA GLY A 37 18.95 0.49 12.31
C GLY A 37 18.06 0.47 11.07
N SER A 38 16.97 -0.30 11.10
CA SER A 38 15.96 -0.38 10.05
C SER A 38 14.67 0.34 10.46
N LEU A 39 14.09 1.12 9.52
CA LEU A 39 12.79 1.74 9.71
C LEU A 39 11.69 0.73 9.32
N LYS A 40 10.83 0.38 10.28
CA LYS A 40 9.63 -0.42 10.06
C LYS A 40 8.42 0.49 10.08
N VAL A 41 7.60 0.41 9.04
CA VAL A 41 6.33 1.12 8.95
C VAL A 41 5.20 0.14 8.66
N SER A 42 4.09 0.26 9.37
CA SER A 42 2.85 -0.45 9.06
C SER A 42 1.72 0.55 8.80
N VAL A 43 0.92 0.24 7.79
CA VAL A 43 -0.32 0.96 7.47
C VAL A 43 -1.44 -0.07 7.49
N PHE A 44 -2.37 0.11 8.42
CA PHE A 44 -3.56 -0.71 8.57
C PHE A 44 -4.79 0.12 8.19
N ASN A 45 -5.78 -0.53 7.57
CA ASN A 45 -7.10 0.03 7.35
C ASN A 45 -8.20 -0.98 7.73
N SER A 46 -9.31 -0.49 8.28
CA SER A 46 -10.48 -1.32 8.63
C SER A 46 -11.39 -1.61 7.43
N GLY A 47 -10.80 -1.75 6.25
CA GLY A 47 -11.51 -1.97 4.99
C GLY A 47 -12.02 -3.40 4.82
N GLN A 48 -12.53 -3.68 3.62
CA GLN A 48 -12.79 -5.06 3.22
C GLN A 48 -11.47 -5.86 3.20
N LEU A 49 -11.54 -7.09 3.70
CA LEU A 49 -10.41 -8.01 3.64
C LEU A 49 -10.15 -8.40 2.19
N MET A 50 -8.87 -8.56 1.86
CA MET A 50 -8.48 -9.16 0.59
C MET A 50 -8.51 -10.68 0.73
N GLU A 51 -8.85 -11.38 -0.34
CA GLU A 51 -8.66 -12.85 -0.38
C GLU A 51 -7.16 -13.18 -0.37
N GLU A 52 -6.79 -14.28 0.30
CA GLU A 52 -5.38 -14.66 0.51
C GLU A 52 -4.62 -14.90 -0.81
N ASP A 53 -5.29 -15.45 -1.81
CA ASP A 53 -4.75 -15.70 -3.15
C ASP A 53 -4.43 -14.39 -3.89
N LYS A 54 -5.17 -13.32 -3.61
CA LYS A 54 -4.97 -11.98 -4.19
C LYS A 54 -3.74 -11.28 -3.61
N ILE A 55 -3.29 -11.63 -2.40
CA ILE A 55 -2.13 -11.00 -1.72
C ILE A 55 -0.85 -11.11 -2.57
N GLN A 56 -0.64 -12.24 -3.25
CA GLN A 56 0.56 -12.47 -4.05
C GLN A 56 0.66 -11.50 -5.25
N ASP A 57 -0.48 -10.96 -5.67
CA ASP A 57 -0.63 -10.22 -6.90
C ASP A 57 -0.77 -8.71 -6.69
N VAL A 58 -1.01 -8.23 -5.46
CA VAL A 58 -1.20 -6.79 -5.16
C VAL A 58 -0.02 -5.91 -5.55
N PHE A 59 1.18 -6.50 -5.66
CA PHE A 59 2.39 -5.80 -6.10
C PHE A 59 2.69 -5.97 -7.60
N LYS A 60 1.87 -6.71 -8.36
CA LYS A 60 2.00 -6.81 -9.82
C LYS A 60 1.59 -5.49 -10.47
N ARG A 61 2.28 -5.15 -11.56
CA ARG A 61 1.98 -3.95 -12.33
C ARG A 61 0.58 -4.07 -12.95
N TYR A 62 -0.21 -3.01 -12.85
CA TYR A 62 -1.59 -2.92 -13.34
C TYR A 62 -2.60 -3.83 -12.64
N TYR A 63 -2.22 -4.48 -11.53
CA TYR A 63 -3.15 -5.29 -10.76
C TYR A 63 -4.18 -4.43 -10.04
N GLN A 64 -5.45 -4.82 -10.16
CA GLN A 64 -6.59 -4.23 -9.48
C GLN A 64 -7.52 -5.37 -9.09
N LEU A 65 -8.16 -5.26 -7.91
CA LEU A 65 -9.17 -6.24 -7.48
C LEU A 65 -10.38 -6.12 -8.42
N SER A 66 -10.83 -7.22 -9.02
CA SER A 66 -11.82 -7.23 -10.11
C SER A 66 -13.24 -6.77 -9.71
N ASP A 67 -13.57 -6.81 -8.41
CA ASP A 67 -14.93 -6.52 -7.89
C ASP A 67 -15.20 -5.02 -7.69
N SER A 68 -14.34 -4.22 -8.26
CA SER A 68 -14.33 -2.78 -8.16
C SER A 68 -15.22 -2.22 -9.28
N GLN A 69 -16.53 -2.51 -9.15
CA GLN A 69 -17.57 -2.45 -10.18
C GLN A 69 -17.89 -1.04 -10.75
N ASP A 70 -17.09 -0.03 -10.42
CA ASP A 70 -17.25 1.33 -10.93
C ASP A 70 -15.93 1.86 -11.50
N SER A 71 -15.39 1.22 -12.53
CA SER A 71 -14.25 1.73 -13.32
C SER A 71 -14.47 3.13 -13.92
N HIS A 72 -15.66 3.71 -13.73
CA HIS A 72 -16.06 5.07 -14.06
C HIS A 72 -15.99 6.07 -12.90
N GLN A 73 -15.59 5.67 -11.68
CA GLN A 73 -15.30 6.63 -10.62
C GLN A 73 -13.93 7.30 -10.86
N TYR A 74 -14.00 8.60 -11.17
CA TYR A 74 -12.86 9.52 -11.11
C TYR A 74 -12.09 9.32 -9.79
N GLY A 75 -10.91 8.69 -9.84
CA GLY A 75 -10.09 8.41 -8.66
C GLY A 75 -9.60 6.97 -8.51
N TRP A 76 -10.12 6.01 -9.29
CA TRP A 76 -9.54 4.66 -9.32
C TRP A 76 -8.12 4.70 -9.92
N GLY A 77 -7.15 4.17 -9.18
CA GLY A 77 -5.74 4.25 -9.57
C GLY A 77 -5.41 3.33 -10.75
N SER A 78 -4.31 3.60 -11.45
CA SER A 78 -3.84 2.82 -12.61
C SER A 78 -3.35 1.39 -12.31
N GLY A 79 -3.49 0.90 -11.08
CA GLY A 79 -2.86 -0.35 -10.62
C GLY A 79 -1.32 -0.30 -10.57
N ILE A 80 -0.71 0.90 -10.63
CA ILE A 80 0.75 1.07 -10.57
C ILE A 80 1.26 1.33 -9.15
N GLY A 81 0.39 1.79 -8.25
CA GLY A 81 0.77 2.31 -6.94
C GLY A 81 1.62 1.37 -6.10
N LEU A 82 1.06 0.21 -5.74
CA LEU A 82 1.76 -0.77 -4.91
C LEU A 82 2.98 -1.37 -5.60
N TYR A 83 2.93 -1.59 -6.91
CA TYR A 83 4.12 -1.98 -7.69
C TYR A 83 5.25 -0.95 -7.52
N TYR A 84 4.93 0.35 -7.64
CA TYR A 84 5.91 1.42 -7.47
C TYR A 84 6.48 1.46 -6.04
N VAL A 85 5.62 1.29 -5.03
CA VAL A 85 6.06 1.16 -3.63
C VAL A 85 7.05 0.02 -3.47
N LYS A 86 6.73 -1.17 -3.98
CA LYS A 86 7.62 -2.34 -3.90
C LYS A 86 8.98 -2.05 -4.53
N ARG A 87 9.00 -1.44 -5.72
CA ARG A 87 10.27 -1.05 -6.38
C ARG A 87 11.08 -0.04 -5.56
N LEU A 88 10.44 0.94 -4.95
CA LEU A 88 11.14 1.91 -4.11
C LEU A 88 11.70 1.27 -2.83
N VAL A 89 10.95 0.38 -2.20
CA VAL A 89 11.39 -0.36 -1.01
C VAL A 89 12.57 -1.27 -1.34
N GLU A 90 12.48 -2.04 -2.43
CA GLU A 90 13.56 -2.92 -2.92
C GLU A 90 14.83 -2.14 -3.27
N LEU A 91 14.70 -0.95 -3.89
CA LEU A 91 15.84 -0.08 -4.18
C LEU A 91 16.55 0.43 -2.91
N HIS A 92 15.86 0.46 -1.77
CA HIS A 92 16.44 0.76 -0.46
C HIS A 92 16.88 -0.49 0.30
N HIS A 93 16.93 -1.65 -0.36
CA HIS A 93 17.24 -2.95 0.25
C HIS A 93 16.29 -3.35 1.39
N GLY A 94 15.06 -2.82 1.37
CA GLY A 94 14.02 -3.19 2.32
C GLY A 94 13.07 -4.25 1.76
N GLU A 95 12.11 -4.64 2.58
CA GLU A 95 11.06 -5.59 2.23
C GLU A 95 9.68 -4.97 2.49
N ILE A 96 8.69 -5.39 1.70
CA ILE A 96 7.29 -5.02 1.90
C ILE A 96 6.41 -6.27 1.79
N HIS A 97 5.45 -6.36 2.71
CA HIS A 97 4.49 -7.45 2.77
C HIS A 97 3.11 -6.92 3.13
N VAL A 98 2.05 -7.63 2.71
CA VAL A 98 0.68 -7.39 3.16
C VAL A 98 0.28 -8.51 4.11
N LYS A 99 -0.49 -8.18 5.15
CA LYS A 99 -1.04 -9.11 6.13
C LYS A 99 -2.54 -8.81 6.30
N ILE A 100 -3.34 -9.85 6.45
CA ILE A 100 -4.78 -9.77 6.77
C ILE A 100 -4.93 -9.73 8.30
#